data_AF-A0A920RXL1-F1
#
_entry.id   AF-A0A920RXL1-F1
#
_cell.length_a   1.000
_cell.length_b   1.000
_cell.length_c   1.000
_cell.angle_alpha   90.00
_cell.angle_beta   90.00
_cell.angle_gamma   90.00
#
_symmetry.space_group_name_H-M   'P 1'
#
loop_
_entity.id
_entity.type
_entity.pdbx_description
1 polymer ?
#
loop_
_entity_poly.entity_id
_entity_poly.type
_entity_poly.pdbx_seq_one_letter_code
_entity_poly.pdbx_strand_id
1 'polypeptide(L)'
;MNQIEERELNDTECKKFFKHLDQSERPLLYVGGGVIAGEGSKSLRDFAEKFQIPIATTLMGIGAIGTQSILSLRMLGMHGTAYANYAVEDCDFVIAVGARFDDRVAACPKNLLHKRSVAHFDIDPSEFAKLKTLIGFILEYLTKP
;
A
#
# COMPACT_ATOMS: atom_id res chain seq x y z
N MET A 1 -2.80 27.78 -0.53
CA MET A 1 -2.21 26.94 -1.60
C MET A 1 -0.92 26.39 -1.02
N ASN A 2 -1.03 25.30 -0.26
CA ASN A 2 0.12 24.75 0.47
C ASN A 2 1.02 24.05 -0.54
N GLN A 3 2.31 24.34 -0.49
CA GLN A 3 3.30 23.77 -1.38
C GLN A 3 3.44 22.30 -1.02
N ILE A 4 3.22 21.39 -1.96
CA ILE A 4 3.57 19.98 -1.78
C ILE A 4 5.10 19.94 -1.80
N GLU A 5 5.75 19.73 -0.66
CA GLU A 5 7.19 19.42 -0.66
C GLU A 5 7.37 17.97 -1.09
N GLU A 6 8.01 17.77 -2.24
CA GLU A 6 8.38 16.44 -2.75
C GLU A 6 9.45 15.84 -1.83
N ARG A 7 9.05 14.88 -0.96
CA ARG A 7 10.02 14.03 -0.27
C ARG A 7 10.24 12.77 -1.09
N GLU A 8 11.44 12.65 -1.63
CA GLU A 8 11.91 11.44 -2.29
C GLU A 8 12.46 10.45 -1.27
N LEU A 9 12.34 9.16 -1.57
CA LEU A 9 13.04 8.12 -0.84
C LEU A 9 14.54 8.28 -1.05
N ASN A 10 15.31 8.37 0.03
CA ASN A 10 16.77 8.37 -0.12
C ASN A 10 17.30 6.96 -0.46
N ASP A 11 18.54 6.87 -0.95
CA ASP A 11 19.16 5.61 -1.34
C ASP A 11 19.12 4.52 -0.26
N THR A 12 19.24 4.91 1.02
CA THR A 12 19.24 3.95 2.13
C THR A 12 17.84 3.38 2.36
N GLU A 13 16.82 4.23 2.25
CA GLU A 13 15.40 3.86 2.34
C GLU A 13 15.01 2.93 1.18
N CYS A 14 15.38 3.30 -0.05
CA CYS A 14 15.21 2.46 -1.24
C CYS A 14 15.87 1.09 -1.08
N LYS A 15 17.14 1.04 -0.66
CA LYS A 15 17.86 -0.23 -0.42
C LYS A 15 17.17 -1.09 0.63
N LYS A 16 16.64 -0.50 1.69
CA LYS A 16 15.86 -1.23 2.70
C LYS A 16 14.59 -1.80 2.09
N PHE A 17 13.79 -0.99 1.40
CA PHE A 17 12.56 -1.43 0.76
C PHE A 17 12.83 -2.63 -0.18
N PHE A 18 13.80 -2.50 -1.09
CA PHE A 18 14.13 -3.57 -2.02
C PHE A 18 14.70 -4.81 -1.35
N LYS A 19 15.44 -4.67 -0.24
CA LYS A 19 15.87 -5.82 0.56
C LYS A 19 14.68 -6.59 1.16
N HIS A 20 13.66 -5.90 1.65
CA HIS A 20 12.45 -6.55 2.15
C HIS A 20 11.63 -7.19 1.03
N LEU A 21 11.57 -6.54 -0.13
CA LEU A 21 10.93 -7.11 -1.32
C LEU A 21 11.64 -8.38 -1.79
N ASP A 22 12.98 -8.38 -1.84
CA ASP A 22 13.81 -9.52 -2.24
C ASP A 22 13.68 -10.72 -1.27
N GLN A 23 13.48 -10.45 0.02
CA GLN A 23 13.30 -11.47 1.06
C GLN A 23 11.85 -11.96 1.21
N SER A 24 10.91 -11.35 0.50
CA SER A 24 9.48 -11.66 0.56
C SER A 24 9.16 -12.77 -0.44
N GLU A 25 8.46 -13.79 0.03
CA GLU A 25 7.96 -14.87 -0.82
C GLU A 25 6.56 -14.58 -1.35
N ARG A 26 5.79 -13.75 -0.62
CA ARG A 26 4.38 -13.43 -0.92
C ARG A 26 4.13 -11.93 -0.75
N PRO A 27 4.75 -11.06 -1.58
CA PRO A 27 4.50 -9.64 -1.53
C PRO A 27 3.10 -9.31 -2.06
N LEU A 28 2.47 -8.28 -1.52
CA LEU A 28 1.15 -7.83 -1.96
C LEU A 28 1.05 -6.30 -1.93
N LEU A 29 0.51 -5.74 -3.02
CA LEU A 29 0.14 -4.32 -3.09
C LEU A 29 -1.28 -4.13 -2.56
N TYR A 30 -1.40 -3.33 -1.50
CA TYR A 30 -2.66 -2.92 -0.90
C TYR A 30 -2.95 -1.48 -1.29
N VAL A 31 -3.89 -1.28 -2.20
CA VAL A 31 -4.02 0.00 -2.93
C VAL A 31 -5.30 0.72 -2.55
N GLY A 32 -5.15 1.96 -2.07
CA GLY A 32 -6.27 2.82 -1.70
C GLY A 32 -6.53 3.96 -2.67
N GLY A 33 -7.44 4.85 -2.29
CA GLY A 33 -7.87 5.98 -3.13
C GLY A 33 -6.81 7.06 -3.34
N GLY A 34 -5.77 7.12 -2.50
CA GLY A 34 -4.66 8.05 -2.69
C GLY A 34 -3.92 7.84 -4.00
N VAL A 35 -3.87 6.61 -4.53
CA VAL A 35 -3.29 6.36 -5.86
C VAL A 35 -4.14 6.97 -6.97
N ILE A 36 -5.47 6.88 -6.84
CA ILE A 36 -6.39 7.50 -7.81
C ILE A 36 -6.28 9.01 -7.75
N ALA A 37 -6.32 9.58 -6.54
CA ALA A 37 -6.24 11.02 -6.31
C ALA A 37 -4.91 11.63 -6.75
N GLY A 38 -3.81 10.89 -6.63
CA GLY A 38 -2.48 11.29 -7.07
C GLY A 38 -2.13 10.89 -8.49
N GLU A 39 -3.09 10.40 -9.29
CA GLU A 39 -2.89 9.95 -10.67
C GLU A 39 -1.76 8.89 -10.85
N GLY A 40 -1.44 8.17 -9.78
CA GLY A 40 -0.30 7.24 -9.71
C GLY A 40 -0.54 5.86 -10.34
N SER A 41 -1.73 5.63 -10.91
CA SER A 41 -2.15 4.32 -11.42
C SER A 41 -1.23 3.74 -12.50
N LYS A 42 -0.57 4.58 -13.30
CA LYS A 42 0.40 4.09 -14.29
C LYS A 42 1.67 3.57 -13.59
N SER A 43 2.30 4.38 -12.75
CA SER A 43 3.52 4.01 -12.04
C SER A 43 3.32 2.78 -11.14
N LEU A 44 2.15 2.69 -10.49
CA LEU A 44 1.77 1.51 -9.70
C LEU A 44 1.71 0.25 -10.57
N ARG A 45 1.07 0.31 -11.74
CA ARG A 45 0.97 -0.83 -12.66
C ARG A 45 2.33 -1.24 -13.21
N ASP A 46 3.13 -0.27 -13.65
CA ASP A 46 4.49 -0.53 -14.14
C ASP A 46 5.34 -1.22 -13.06
N PHE A 47 5.22 -0.79 -11.80
CA PHE A 47 5.89 -1.42 -10.66
C PHE A 47 5.38 -2.83 -10.40
N ALA A 48 4.05 -3.03 -10.34
CA ALA A 48 3.46 -4.34 -10.13
C ALA A 48 3.82 -5.34 -11.22
N GLU A 49 3.83 -4.91 -12.49
CA GLU A 49 4.22 -5.75 -13.63
C GLU A 49 5.72 -6.06 -13.61
N LYS A 50 6.57 -5.08 -13.28
CA LYS A 50 8.01 -5.31 -13.21
C LYS A 50 8.40 -6.36 -12.16
N PHE A 51 7.74 -6.33 -11.01
CA PHE A 51 8.04 -7.22 -9.89
C PHE A 51 7.05 -8.39 -9.75
N GLN A 52 6.08 -8.50 -10.67
CA GLN A 52 5.01 -9.50 -10.65
C GLN A 52 4.26 -9.58 -9.31
N ILE A 53 3.92 -8.41 -8.74
CA ILE A 53 3.27 -8.31 -7.44
C ILE A 53 1.74 -8.20 -7.62
N PRO A 54 0.94 -9.07 -7.00
CA PRO A 54 -0.52 -8.96 -7.06
C PRO A 54 -1.03 -7.73 -6.32
N ILE A 55 -2.12 -7.15 -6.84
CA ILE A 55 -2.76 -5.93 -6.33
C ILE A 55 -4.15 -6.25 -5.81
N ALA A 56 -4.36 -5.99 -4.52
CA ALA A 56 -5.68 -5.89 -3.91
C ALA A 56 -6.05 -4.42 -3.72
N THR A 57 -7.25 -4.02 -4.13
CA THR A 57 -7.71 -2.63 -4.01
C THR A 57 -8.71 -2.49 -2.87
N THR A 58 -8.71 -1.35 -2.18
CA THR A 58 -9.88 -0.93 -1.41
C THR A 58 -11.00 -0.50 -2.38
N LEU A 59 -12.21 -0.25 -1.86
CA LEU A 59 -13.28 0.33 -2.66
C LEU A 59 -12.84 1.63 -3.37
N MET A 60 -12.06 2.46 -2.67
CA MET A 60 -11.58 3.75 -3.20
C MET A 60 -10.40 3.60 -4.18
N GLY A 61 -9.72 2.45 -4.18
CA GLY A 61 -8.62 2.15 -5.10
C GLY A 61 -9.06 1.46 -6.40
N ILE A 62 -10.35 1.15 -6.56
CA ILE A 62 -10.87 0.55 -7.80
C ILE A 62 -10.57 1.48 -8.98
N GLY A 63 -10.02 0.91 -10.04
CA GLY A 63 -9.55 1.66 -11.21
C GLY A 63 -8.03 1.88 -11.24
N ALA A 64 -7.32 1.62 -10.14
CA ALA A 64 -5.85 1.71 -10.10
C ALA A 64 -5.19 0.63 -10.98
N ILE A 65 -5.87 -0.51 -11.16
CA ILE A 65 -5.52 -1.58 -12.08
C ILE A 65 -6.78 -2.08 -12.79
N GLY A 66 -6.63 -2.53 -14.04
CA GLY A 66 -7.71 -3.17 -14.78
C GLY A 66 -8.13 -4.48 -14.12
N THR A 67 -9.43 -4.69 -13.92
CA THR A 67 -10.00 -5.87 -13.22
C THR A 67 -9.79 -7.21 -13.93
N GLN A 68 -9.37 -7.16 -15.20
CA GLN A 68 -9.02 -8.33 -16.02
C GLN A 68 -7.50 -8.59 -16.05
N SER A 69 -6.70 -7.76 -15.41
CA SER A 69 -5.27 -8.04 -15.25
C SER A 69 -5.09 -9.29 -14.40
N ILE A 70 -4.12 -10.12 -14.76
CA ILE A 70 -3.73 -11.31 -13.98
C ILE A 70 -3.22 -10.94 -12.58
N LEU A 71 -2.68 -9.73 -12.42
CA LEU A 71 -2.22 -9.21 -11.14
C LEU A 71 -3.36 -8.62 -10.30
N SER A 72 -4.58 -8.50 -10.82
CA SER A 72 -5.69 -7.93 -10.07
C SER A 72 -6.36 -8.98 -9.19
N LEU A 73 -6.24 -8.81 -7.87
CA LEU A 73 -7.03 -9.54 -6.87
C LEU A 73 -8.42 -8.89 -6.66
N ARG A 74 -8.71 -7.79 -7.36
CA ARG A 74 -9.92 -6.99 -7.21
C ARG A 74 -10.05 -6.42 -5.78
N MET A 75 -11.28 -6.09 -5.40
CA MET A 75 -11.55 -5.41 -4.15
C MET A 75 -11.39 -6.36 -2.96
N LEU A 76 -10.70 -5.91 -1.92
CA LEU A 76 -10.66 -6.54 -0.59
C LEU A 76 -11.70 -5.89 0.34
N GLY A 77 -12.02 -6.54 1.46
CA GLY A 77 -12.92 -5.99 2.48
C GLY A 77 -14.17 -6.85 2.72
N MET A 78 -15.16 -6.27 3.43
CA MET A 78 -16.40 -6.94 3.84
C MET A 78 -17.23 -7.46 2.66
N HIS A 79 -17.17 -6.75 1.52
CA HIS A 79 -17.79 -7.13 0.26
C HIS A 79 -16.76 -7.39 -0.85
N GLY A 80 -15.50 -7.59 -0.45
CA GLY A 80 -14.41 -7.92 -1.34
C GLY A 80 -14.46 -9.37 -1.81
N THR A 81 -13.54 -9.72 -2.69
CA THR A 81 -13.34 -11.10 -3.11
C THR A 81 -12.67 -11.89 -1.99
N ALA A 82 -13.07 -13.16 -1.84
CA ALA A 82 -12.48 -14.03 -0.83
C ALA A 82 -10.95 -14.17 -1.04
N TYR A 83 -10.51 -14.31 -2.29
CA TYR A 83 -9.09 -14.45 -2.62
C TYR A 83 -8.27 -13.19 -2.34
N ALA A 84 -8.83 -11.97 -2.48
CA ALA A 84 -8.12 -10.77 -2.05
C ALA A 84 -7.93 -10.75 -0.53
N ASN A 85 -8.97 -11.10 0.22
CA ASN A 85 -8.90 -11.16 1.68
C ASN A 85 -7.88 -12.21 2.15
N TYR A 86 -7.90 -13.42 1.57
CA TYR A 86 -6.90 -14.44 1.88
C TYR A 86 -5.48 -14.01 1.53
N ALA A 87 -5.27 -13.39 0.37
CA ALA A 87 -3.93 -12.91 0.00
C ALA A 87 -3.41 -11.83 0.98
N VAL A 88 -4.29 -10.93 1.42
CA VAL A 88 -3.95 -9.93 2.46
C VAL A 88 -3.66 -10.60 3.80
N GLU A 89 -4.35 -11.68 4.16
CA GLU A 89 -4.12 -12.44 5.39
C GLU A 89 -2.83 -13.29 5.36
N ASP A 90 -2.46 -13.82 4.20
CA ASP A 90 -1.34 -14.76 4.05
C ASP A 90 -0.03 -14.13 3.57
N CYS A 91 -0.05 -12.93 2.99
CA CYS A 91 1.17 -12.26 2.54
C CYS A 91 2.17 -12.04 3.68
N ASP A 92 3.46 -12.04 3.36
CA ASP A 92 4.55 -11.77 4.32
C ASP A 92 5.06 -10.33 4.24
N PHE A 93 4.82 -9.65 3.12
CA PHE A 93 5.10 -8.23 2.91
C PHE A 93 3.89 -7.50 2.30
N VAL A 94 3.31 -6.60 3.08
CA VAL A 94 2.24 -5.69 2.59
C VAL A 94 2.85 -4.35 2.20
N ILE A 95 2.58 -3.93 0.97
CA ILE A 95 2.97 -2.63 0.43
C ILE A 95 1.69 -1.81 0.26
N ALA A 96 1.38 -0.98 1.24
CA ALA A 96 0.21 -0.12 1.26
C ALA A 96 0.49 1.19 0.53
N VAL A 97 -0.31 1.52 -0.47
CA VAL A 97 -0.12 2.73 -1.28
C VAL A 97 -1.42 3.55 -1.31
N GLY A 98 -1.35 4.77 -0.77
CA GLY A 98 -2.46 5.72 -0.71
C GLY A 98 -3.69 5.14 -0.02
N ALA A 99 -3.50 4.29 0.98
CA ALA A 99 -4.55 3.54 1.63
C ALA A 99 -4.67 3.92 3.10
N ARG A 100 -5.86 4.37 3.47
CA ARG A 100 -6.24 4.60 4.86
C ARG A 100 -6.69 3.28 5.47
N PHE A 101 -6.14 2.97 6.63
CA PHE A 101 -6.56 1.81 7.42
C PHE A 101 -7.73 2.24 8.32
N ASP A 102 -8.87 2.50 7.68
CA ASP A 102 -10.15 2.78 8.32
C ASP A 102 -10.82 1.45 8.71
N ASP A 103 -11.52 1.46 9.84
CA ASP A 103 -12.27 0.38 10.46
C ASP A 103 -13.35 -0.25 9.54
N ARG A 104 -13.70 0.41 8.43
CA ARG A 104 -14.61 -0.12 7.41
C ARG A 104 -13.94 -0.97 6.33
N VAL A 105 -12.61 -0.99 6.26
CA VAL A 105 -11.89 -1.90 5.36
C VAL A 105 -11.51 -3.14 6.17
N ALA A 106 -12.04 -4.30 5.79
CA ALA A 106 -11.95 -5.53 6.60
C ALA A 106 -10.53 -6.07 6.83
N ALA A 107 -9.49 -5.41 6.32
CA ALA A 107 -8.13 -5.57 6.82
C ALA A 107 -8.02 -4.80 8.15
N CYS A 108 -8.53 -5.39 9.24
CA CYS A 108 -8.31 -4.85 10.57
C CYS A 108 -6.80 -4.58 10.73
N PRO A 109 -6.38 -3.39 11.18
CA PRO A 109 -4.97 -3.08 11.40
C PRO A 109 -4.23 -4.19 12.13
N LYS A 110 -4.91 -4.87 13.07
CA LYS A 110 -4.42 -6.05 13.80
C LYS A 110 -3.88 -7.17 12.90
N ASN A 111 -4.53 -7.48 11.78
CA ASN A 111 -4.10 -8.53 10.86
C ASN A 111 -2.84 -8.12 10.10
N LEU A 112 -2.62 -6.82 9.94
CA LEU A 112 -1.41 -6.26 9.33
C LEU A 112 -0.25 -6.16 10.33
N LEU A 113 -0.52 -6.14 11.65
CA LEU A 113 0.50 -6.12 12.69
C LEU A 113 1.29 -7.45 12.80
N HIS A 114 0.76 -8.56 12.27
CA HIS A 114 1.42 -9.87 12.29
C HIS A 114 2.31 -10.12 11.07
N LYS A 115 2.40 -9.16 10.16
CA LYS A 115 3.20 -9.28 8.93
C LYS A 115 4.68 -9.18 9.24
N ARG A 116 5.49 -9.95 8.50
CA ARG A 116 6.95 -9.90 8.61
C ARG A 116 7.47 -8.52 8.19
N SER A 117 6.82 -7.87 7.23
CA SER A 117 7.16 -6.52 6.79
C SER A 117 5.93 -5.75 6.33
N VAL A 118 5.92 -4.45 6.58
CA VAL A 118 4.88 -3.53 6.11
C VAL A 118 5.59 -2.27 5.60
N ALA A 119 5.31 -1.89 4.36
CA ALA A 119 5.66 -0.62 3.77
C ALA A 119 4.38 0.18 3.56
N HIS A 120 4.38 1.44 3.94
CA HIS A 120 3.21 2.32 3.80
C HIS A 120 3.66 3.63 3.14
N PHE A 121 3.01 3.94 2.03
CA PHE A 121 3.16 5.15 1.25
C PHE A 121 1.87 5.95 1.33
N ASP A 122 1.88 7.04 2.07
CA ASP A 122 0.74 7.95 2.18
C ASP A 122 1.25 9.38 2.31
N ILE A 123 0.46 10.32 1.79
CA ILE A 123 0.71 11.77 1.92
C ILE A 123 0.24 12.31 3.27
N ASP A 124 -0.64 11.58 3.96
CA ASP A 124 -1.15 11.97 5.26
C ASP A 124 -0.34 11.32 6.39
N PRO A 125 0.45 12.10 7.15
CA PRO A 125 1.25 11.56 8.24
C PRO A 125 0.43 10.97 9.38
N SER A 126 -0.83 11.40 9.55
CA SER A 126 -1.71 10.89 10.61
C SER A 126 -2.10 9.42 10.42
N GLU A 127 -1.97 8.88 9.20
CA GLU A 127 -2.28 7.49 8.89
C GLU A 127 -1.18 6.51 9.34
N PHE A 128 0.06 6.97 9.55
CA PHE A 128 1.18 6.13 10.01
C PHE A 128 1.05 5.72 11.48
N ALA A 129 0.44 6.56 12.32
CA ALA A 129 0.30 6.30 13.74
C ALA A 129 -0.63 5.10 14.07
N LYS A 130 -1.39 4.62 13.08
CA LYS A 130 -2.36 3.52 13.22
C LYS A 130 -1.74 2.13 13.04
N LEU A 131 -0.52 2.04 12.49
CA LEU A 131 0.18 0.77 12.26
C LEU A 131 1.53 0.74 12.99
N LYS A 132 1.92 -0.42 13.55
CA LYS A 132 3.33 -0.68 13.88
C LYS A 132 4.09 -0.93 12.59
N THR A 133 4.47 0.13 11.90
CA THR A 133 5.17 0.03 10.62
C THR A 133 6.65 -0.27 10.86
N LEU A 134 7.13 -1.41 10.36
CA LEU A 134 8.57 -1.76 10.40
C LEU A 134 9.39 -0.91 9.42
N ILE A 135 8.78 -0.44 8.32
CA ILE A 135 9.31 0.57 7.41
C ILE A 135 8.19 1.54 7.03
N GLY A 136 8.05 2.63 7.79
CA GLY A 136 7.16 3.74 7.45
C GLY A 136 7.89 4.78 6.61
N PHE A 137 7.35 5.14 5.44
CA PHE A 137 7.83 6.28 4.67
C PHE A 137 6.81 7.41 4.72
N ILE A 138 7.08 8.34 5.61
CA ILE A 138 6.37 9.60 5.74
C ILE A 138 6.61 10.45 4.46
N LEU A 139 5.57 10.77 3.69
CA LEU A 139 5.48 12.07 3.02
C LEU A 139 4.82 13.01 4.06
N GLU A 140 5.59 13.71 4.90
CA GLU A 140 5.02 14.62 5.91
C GLU A 140 4.84 16.00 5.28
N TYR A 141 3.68 16.59 5.52
CA TYR A 141 3.57 18.05 5.64
C TYR A 141 3.37 18.36 7.12
N LEU A 142 4.32 19.11 7.71
CA LEU A 142 4.18 19.68 9.04
C LEU A 142 3.19 20.86 8.99
N THR A 143 2.34 20.97 9.98
CA THR A 143 1.93 22.31 10.45
C THR A 143 2.21 22.42 11.93
N LYS A 144 3.28 23.17 12.22
CA LYS A 144 3.73 23.64 13.53
C LYS A 144 3.14 25.02 13.84
N PRO A 145 3.26 25.49 15.09
CA PRO A 145 4.29 26.50 15.38
C PRO A 145 5.57 25.91 15.97
#